data_AF-A0A356FX40-F1
#
_entry.id   AF-A0A356FX40-F1
#
_cell.length_a   1.000
_cell.length_b   1.000
_cell.length_c   1.000
_cell.angle_alpha   90.00
_cell.angle_beta   90.00
_cell.angle_gamma   90.00
#
_symmetry.space_group_name_H-M   'P 1'
#
loop_
_entity.id
_entity.type
_entity.pdbx_description
1 polymer ?
#
loop_
_entity_poly.entity_id
_entity_poly.type
_entity_poly.pdbx_seq_one_letter_code
_entity_poly.pdbx_strand_id
1 'polypeptide(L)'
;MTIWRLCAIIWRGLACRFTNGANCAPPKTCRSEKRGKCCRTWWTFPRSNPMKSLKIRRGCARSDAKGRDNVISEFAAVSGKVMLFAAQVLAAAVFVRIFQERLIARIQMRPPRGMAAFAAEPVKALFKEVWIPEKAQKAVYVLAPVFALAAALFFSFLLPFGGFRSSFSAVWLLLAGAFAEYAVLAGAWACGSGFAFFGAVRMTAQALPAQAILCFVVAPVLISAGSADISEIAAAQRNVWFIVPHFPLFVLYLMCVSALVVQSPFNSPKAARGLASGVYAEYGGIGEELFKTAETVLATVFAVFGVYLFLGGAGSFVSGTLKTAAVLFVLTLMQGSLSDLKASRAMRLGFTAALPFAAAWTIATAAVVLFFDGGA
;
A
#
# COMPACT_ATOMS: atom_id res chain seq x y z
N MET A 1 -25.70 13.81 5.80
CA MET A 1 -25.14 13.95 7.17
C MET A 1 -24.15 12.81 7.38
N THR A 2 -22.89 13.17 7.56
CA THR A 2 -21.79 12.58 6.80
C THR A 2 -20.96 11.54 7.55
N ILE A 3 -20.62 10.47 6.84
CA ILE A 3 -19.56 9.47 7.11
C ILE A 3 -18.24 10.12 7.58
N TRP A 4 -17.98 11.38 7.20
CA TRP A 4 -16.87 12.19 7.72
C TRP A 4 -16.88 12.41 9.23
N ARG A 5 -18.06 12.52 9.88
CA ARG A 5 -18.14 12.65 11.34
C ARG A 5 -17.82 11.32 12.05
N LEU A 6 -18.24 10.20 11.48
CA LEU A 6 -17.88 8.86 11.95
C LEU A 6 -16.38 8.57 11.74
N CYS A 7 -15.83 8.96 10.59
CA CYS A 7 -14.39 8.86 10.32
C CYS A 7 -13.57 9.73 11.29
N ALA A 8 -14.01 10.96 11.60
CA ALA A 8 -13.34 11.82 12.57
C ALA A 8 -13.41 11.29 14.01
N ILE A 9 -14.47 10.58 14.39
CA ILE A 9 -14.63 9.94 15.71
C ILE A 9 -13.74 8.69 15.80
N ILE A 10 -13.70 7.87 14.75
CA ILE A 10 -12.82 6.68 14.66
C ILE A 10 -11.35 7.11 14.65
N TRP A 11 -11.00 8.18 13.93
CA TRP A 11 -9.64 8.71 13.86
C TRP A 11 -9.19 9.32 15.21
N ARG A 12 -10.08 9.99 15.95
CA ARG A 12 -9.81 10.44 17.32
C ARG A 12 -9.65 9.28 18.30
N GLY A 13 -10.40 8.19 18.11
CA GLY A 13 -10.28 6.97 18.90
C GLY A 13 -8.96 6.22 18.67
N LEU A 14 -8.49 6.14 17.42
CA LEU A 14 -7.18 5.54 17.11
C LEU A 14 -6.01 6.39 17.61
N ALA A 15 -6.09 7.73 17.51
CA ALA A 15 -5.02 8.62 17.98
C ALA A 15 -4.69 8.46 19.48
N CYS A 16 -5.70 8.15 20.32
CA CYS A 16 -5.48 7.86 21.74
C CYS A 16 -4.74 6.55 22.01
N ARG A 17 -4.69 5.63 21.03
CA ARG A 17 -4.03 4.33 21.16
C ARG A 17 -2.61 4.32 20.55
N PHE A 18 -2.21 5.42 19.90
CA PHE A 18 -0.95 5.58 19.16
C PHE A 18 0.22 6.19 19.97
N THR A 19 0.01 6.62 21.21
CA THR A 19 1.13 6.98 22.09
C THR A 19 1.63 5.74 22.82
N ASN A 20 2.87 5.35 22.50
CA ASN A 20 3.66 4.32 23.19
C ASN A 20 3.39 4.28 24.70
N GLY A 21 3.25 3.07 25.24
CA GLY A 21 2.96 2.75 26.64
C GLY A 21 4.06 3.12 27.64
N ALA A 22 4.48 4.38 27.69
CA ALA A 22 5.44 4.89 28.66
C ALA A 22 4.90 6.03 29.55
N ASN A 23 3.63 6.42 29.45
CA ASN A 23 3.06 7.48 30.31
C ASN A 23 1.61 7.25 30.76
N CYS A 24 1.19 5.99 30.88
CA CYS A 24 0.00 5.64 31.68
C CYS A 24 0.44 5.30 33.12
N ALA A 25 1.07 6.24 33.81
CA ALA A 25 1.11 6.19 35.26
C ALA A 25 -0.21 6.79 35.77
N PRO A 26 -0.99 6.10 36.63
CA PRO A 26 -2.11 6.74 37.31
C PRO A 26 -1.57 7.98 38.05
N PRO A 27 -2.31 9.09 38.08
CA PRO A 27 -1.78 10.35 38.61
C PRO A 27 -1.25 10.11 40.02
N LYS A 28 0.08 10.30 40.18
CA LYS A 28 0.75 10.30 41.48
C LYS A 28 -0.02 11.24 42.38
N THR A 29 -0.50 10.68 43.46
CA THR A 29 -1.11 11.34 44.60
C THR A 29 -0.35 12.64 44.92
N CYS A 30 -1.06 13.76 44.90
CA CYS A 30 -0.60 14.99 45.54
C CYS A 30 -0.36 14.67 47.02
N ARG A 31 0.89 14.43 47.38
CA ARG A 31 1.35 14.36 48.76
C ARG A 31 1.32 15.78 49.33
N SER A 32 0.16 16.20 49.83
CA SER A 32 0.07 17.25 50.84
C SER A 32 -0.62 16.67 52.06
N GLU A 33 0.20 16.22 52.99
CA GLU A 33 -0.16 15.87 54.34
C GLU A 33 -0.72 17.09 55.06
N LYS A 34 -2.04 17.08 55.33
CA LYS A 34 -2.69 17.45 56.60
C LYS A 34 -4.21 17.49 56.46
N ARG A 35 -4.84 16.49 57.08
CA ARG A 35 -6.18 16.44 57.69
C ARG A 35 -7.39 16.95 56.89
N GLY A 36 -8.17 15.97 56.39
CA GLY A 36 -9.55 15.79 56.85
C GLY A 36 -10.66 16.50 56.06
N LYS A 37 -11.60 15.66 55.57
CA LYS A 37 -12.97 15.98 55.10
C LYS A 37 -13.08 16.67 53.74
N CYS A 38 -13.30 15.87 52.69
CA CYS A 38 -14.37 16.10 51.70
C CYS A 38 -14.34 15.01 50.62
N CYS A 39 -14.91 13.85 50.94
CA CYS A 39 -15.44 12.94 49.92
C CYS A 39 -16.89 12.67 50.29
N ARG A 40 -17.78 13.59 49.91
CA ARG A 40 -19.22 13.38 49.78
C ARG A 40 -19.84 14.58 49.06
N THR A 41 -20.84 14.25 48.23
CA THR A 41 -21.87 15.13 47.67
C THR A 41 -21.39 16.22 46.70
N TRP A 42 -21.48 15.88 45.41
CA TRP A 42 -21.89 16.84 44.38
C TRP A 42 -23.19 17.53 44.83
N TRP A 43 -23.29 18.83 44.58
CA TRP A 43 -24.26 19.80 45.12
C TRP A 43 -23.88 20.40 46.48
N THR A 44 -22.95 21.35 46.44
CA THR A 44 -23.04 22.63 47.18
C THR A 44 -21.99 23.59 46.60
N PHE A 45 -22.43 24.79 46.24
CA PHE A 45 -21.58 25.91 45.88
C PHE A 45 -20.82 26.38 47.13
N PRO A 46 -19.47 26.36 47.18
CA PRO A 46 -18.75 27.06 48.24
C PRO A 46 -18.33 28.44 47.73
N ARG A 47 -18.87 29.48 48.36
CA ARG A 47 -18.29 30.83 48.35
C ARG A 47 -16.88 30.75 48.94
N SER A 48 -15.84 30.78 48.12
CA SER A 48 -14.49 31.10 48.58
C SER A 48 -13.67 31.84 47.53
N ASN A 49 -13.29 33.05 47.92
CA ASN A 49 -12.25 33.96 47.43
C ASN A 49 -11.81 33.89 45.92
N PRO A 50 -12.15 34.90 45.08
CA PRO A 50 -11.90 34.87 43.64
C PRO A 50 -10.42 34.94 43.22
N MET A 51 -9.50 35.33 44.11
CA MET A 51 -8.09 35.57 43.72
C MET A 51 -7.22 34.30 43.63
N LYS A 52 -7.50 33.24 44.40
CA LYS A 52 -6.68 32.00 44.34
C LYS A 52 -7.11 31.06 43.20
N SER A 53 -8.40 31.05 42.81
CA SER A 53 -8.90 30.22 41.71
C SER A 53 -8.38 30.70 40.34
N LEU A 54 -8.10 32.00 40.19
CA LEU A 54 -7.54 32.59 38.97
C LEU A 54 -6.09 32.15 38.71
N LYS A 55 -5.27 31.93 39.75
CA LYS A 55 -3.88 31.49 39.59
C LYS A 55 -3.78 30.02 39.17
N ILE A 56 -4.65 29.15 39.70
CA ILE A 56 -4.74 27.73 39.31
C ILE A 56 -5.33 27.59 37.89
N ARG A 57 -6.38 28.38 37.56
CA ARG A 57 -6.93 28.41 36.18
C ARG A 57 -5.92 28.91 35.15
N ARG A 58 -5.09 29.91 35.47
CA ARG A 58 -4.00 30.37 34.58
C ARG A 58 -2.88 29.32 34.45
N GLY A 59 -2.61 28.55 35.50
CA GLY A 59 -1.65 27.42 35.45
C GLY A 59 -2.10 26.27 34.55
N CYS A 60 -3.36 25.82 34.70
CA CYS A 60 -3.95 24.80 33.81
C CYS A 60 -4.04 25.28 32.36
N ALA A 61 -4.54 26.51 32.12
CA ALA A 61 -4.67 27.04 30.76
C ALA A 61 -3.31 27.23 30.06
N ARG A 62 -2.25 27.58 30.80
CA ARG A 62 -0.89 27.71 30.25
C ARG A 62 -0.21 26.36 30.02
N SER A 63 -0.57 25.33 30.79
CA SER A 63 -0.15 23.93 30.53
C SER A 63 -0.89 23.32 29.34
N ASP A 64 -2.19 23.61 29.17
CA ASP A 64 -2.99 23.14 28.04
C ASP A 64 -2.64 23.85 26.72
N ALA A 65 -2.20 25.11 26.74
CA ALA A 65 -1.68 25.80 25.56
C ALA A 65 -0.35 25.19 25.10
N LYS A 66 0.58 24.96 26.04
CA LYS A 66 1.89 24.35 25.75
C LYS A 66 1.78 22.91 25.27
N GLY A 67 0.78 22.15 25.75
CA GLY A 67 0.45 20.82 25.23
C GLY A 67 -0.12 20.86 23.80
N ARG A 68 -0.92 21.87 23.46
CA ARG A 68 -1.49 22.06 22.11
C ARG A 68 -0.45 22.46 21.08
N ASP A 69 0.48 23.33 21.46
CA ASP A 69 1.59 23.77 20.60
C ASP A 69 2.54 22.62 20.28
N ASN A 70 2.82 21.76 21.27
CA ASN A 70 3.60 20.53 21.06
C ASN A 70 2.88 19.57 20.10
N VAL A 71 1.57 19.33 20.28
CA VAL A 71 0.78 18.45 19.40
C VAL A 71 0.73 18.97 17.96
N ILE A 72 0.54 20.27 17.74
CA ILE A 72 0.54 20.86 16.39
C ILE A 72 1.93 20.74 15.74
N SER A 73 3.01 20.96 16.50
CA SER A 73 4.37 20.79 16.00
C SER A 73 4.73 19.35 15.66
N GLU A 74 4.24 18.37 16.45
CA GLU A 74 4.41 16.95 16.17
C GLU A 74 3.60 16.50 14.94
N PHE A 75 2.36 16.97 14.81
CA PHE A 75 1.55 16.70 13.61
C PHE A 75 2.18 17.30 12.35
N ALA A 76 2.74 18.50 12.43
CA ALA A 76 3.47 19.14 11.31
C ALA A 76 4.77 18.39 10.97
N ALA A 77 5.49 17.87 11.96
CA ALA A 77 6.70 17.09 11.74
C ALA A 77 6.41 15.71 11.11
N VAL A 78 5.34 15.05 11.55
CA VAL A 78 4.90 13.77 10.96
C VAL A 78 4.38 13.97 9.55
N SER A 79 3.54 14.98 9.31
CA SER A 79 3.03 15.26 7.97
C SER A 79 4.15 15.64 6.99
N GLY A 80 5.14 16.40 7.43
CA GLY A 80 6.33 16.72 6.64
C GLY A 80 7.13 15.48 6.24
N LYS A 81 7.37 14.53 7.17
CA LYS A 81 8.04 13.26 6.87
C LYS A 81 7.25 12.42 5.87
N VAL A 82 5.93 12.35 6.01
CA VAL A 82 5.05 11.61 5.10
C VAL A 82 5.08 12.22 3.69
N MET A 83 5.04 13.55 3.56
CA MET A 83 5.14 14.20 2.25
C MET A 83 6.50 13.98 1.58
N LEU A 84 7.60 14.04 2.35
CA LEU A 84 8.94 13.73 1.84
C LEU A 84 9.03 12.28 1.36
N PHE A 85 8.50 11.34 2.13
CA PHE A 85 8.46 9.93 1.73
C PHE A 85 7.62 9.71 0.46
N ALA A 86 6.45 10.34 0.37
CA ALA A 86 5.62 10.28 -0.83
C ALA A 86 6.35 10.85 -2.06
N ALA A 87 7.07 11.97 -1.91
CA ALA A 87 7.87 12.55 -2.98
C ALA A 87 9.01 11.60 -3.44
N GLN A 88 9.66 10.91 -2.50
CA GLN A 88 10.68 9.89 -2.81
C GLN A 88 10.10 8.71 -3.57
N VAL A 89 8.92 8.21 -3.17
CA VAL A 89 8.23 7.10 -3.84
C VAL A 89 7.81 7.49 -5.26
N LEU A 90 7.31 8.71 -5.46
CA LEU A 90 6.97 9.22 -6.78
C LEU A 90 8.21 9.39 -7.68
N ALA A 91 9.31 9.92 -7.13
CA ALA A 91 10.57 9.99 -7.85
C ALA A 91 11.07 8.58 -8.26
N ALA A 92 11.00 7.61 -7.35
CA ALA A 92 11.34 6.22 -7.63
C ALA A 92 10.46 5.64 -8.74
N ALA A 93 9.15 5.90 -8.73
CA ALA A 93 8.25 5.44 -9.78
C ALA A 93 8.62 5.98 -11.17
N VAL A 94 9.06 7.24 -11.27
CA VAL A 94 9.57 7.82 -12.52
C VAL A 94 10.84 7.10 -12.99
N PHE A 95 11.78 6.82 -12.07
CA PHE A 95 12.97 6.04 -12.41
C PHE A 95 12.65 4.62 -12.88
N VAL A 96 11.68 3.96 -12.26
CA VAL A 96 11.22 2.63 -12.66
C VAL A 96 10.63 2.66 -14.08
N ARG A 97 9.84 3.69 -14.43
CA ARG A 97 9.33 3.84 -15.81
C ARG A 97 10.44 4.02 -16.84
N ILE A 98 11.43 4.88 -16.54
CA ILE A 98 12.60 5.09 -17.42
C ILE A 98 13.34 3.77 -17.61
N PHE A 99 13.54 3.02 -16.53
CA PHE A 99 14.18 1.71 -16.56
C PHE A 99 13.41 0.71 -17.41
N GLN A 100 12.09 0.62 -17.23
CA GLN A 100 11.21 -0.27 -17.98
C GLN A 100 11.26 0.00 -19.48
N GLU A 101 11.11 1.25 -19.91
CA GLU A 101 11.19 1.60 -21.32
C GLU A 101 12.56 1.26 -21.91
N ARG A 102 13.64 1.58 -21.20
CA ARG A 102 15.00 1.30 -21.70
C ARG A 102 15.22 -0.19 -21.89
N LEU A 103 14.77 -1.01 -20.96
CA LEU A 103 14.91 -2.46 -21.07
C LEU A 103 14.07 -3.01 -22.21
N ILE A 104 12.80 -2.62 -22.31
CA ILE A 104 11.89 -3.08 -23.38
C ILE A 104 12.38 -2.61 -24.75
N ALA A 105 12.88 -1.38 -24.87
CA ALA A 105 13.45 -0.86 -26.11
C ALA A 105 14.67 -1.68 -26.56
N ARG A 106 15.53 -2.10 -25.62
CA ARG A 106 16.67 -2.99 -25.91
C ARG A 106 16.22 -4.37 -26.38
N ILE A 107 15.20 -4.97 -25.73
CA ILE A 107 14.64 -6.27 -26.14
C ILE A 107 14.03 -6.18 -27.55
N GLN A 108 13.33 -5.08 -27.84
CA GLN A 108 12.66 -4.83 -29.12
C GLN A 108 13.59 -4.28 -30.21
N MET A 109 14.89 -4.13 -29.94
CA MET A 109 15.88 -3.55 -30.86
C MET A 109 15.46 -2.18 -31.42
N ARG A 110 14.75 -1.36 -30.63
CA ARG A 110 14.35 0.02 -30.97
C ARG A 110 15.12 1.03 -30.11
N PRO A 111 15.38 2.26 -30.61
CA PRO A 111 16.00 3.28 -29.77
C PRO A 111 15.11 3.63 -28.57
N PRO A 112 15.66 3.69 -27.35
CA PRO A 112 14.90 4.10 -26.18
C PRO A 112 14.52 5.58 -26.27
N ARG A 113 13.38 5.95 -25.69
CA ARG A 113 13.03 7.36 -25.51
C ARG A 113 14.04 8.05 -24.58
N GLY A 114 14.33 9.33 -24.84
CA GLY A 114 15.23 10.13 -24.02
C GLY A 114 14.71 10.27 -22.57
N MET A 115 15.61 10.41 -21.59
CA MET A 115 15.21 10.56 -20.18
C MET A 115 14.33 11.79 -19.95
N ALA A 116 14.60 12.87 -20.68
CA ALA A 116 13.78 14.08 -20.64
C ALA A 116 12.32 13.84 -21.09
N ALA A 117 12.07 12.85 -21.96
CA ALA A 117 10.71 12.52 -22.40
C ALA A 117 9.84 12.00 -21.24
N PHE A 118 10.44 11.25 -20.30
CA PHE A 118 9.74 10.75 -19.12
C PHE A 118 9.44 11.82 -18.09
N ALA A 119 10.34 12.80 -17.92
CA ALA A 119 10.08 13.97 -17.10
C ALA A 119 9.01 14.89 -17.73
N ALA A 120 8.95 14.94 -19.07
CA ALA A 120 7.97 15.74 -19.81
C ALA A 120 6.57 15.11 -19.85
N GLU A 121 6.41 13.80 -19.62
CA GLU A 121 5.11 13.11 -19.66
C GLU A 121 4.11 13.61 -18.60
N PRO A 122 4.45 13.70 -17.29
CA PRO A 122 3.53 14.25 -16.30
C PRO A 122 3.27 15.74 -16.52
N VAL A 123 4.28 16.50 -16.96
CA VAL A 123 4.12 17.93 -17.32
C VAL A 123 3.13 18.08 -18.48
N LYS A 124 3.27 17.26 -19.52
CA LYS A 124 2.35 17.21 -20.66
C LYS A 124 0.93 16.81 -20.23
N ALA A 125 0.79 15.90 -19.27
CA ALA A 125 -0.51 15.49 -18.75
C ALA A 125 -1.24 16.64 -18.01
N LEU A 126 -0.49 17.56 -17.38
CA LEU A 126 -1.06 18.75 -16.74
C LEU A 126 -1.60 19.78 -17.74
N PHE A 127 -0.97 19.91 -18.91
CA PHE A 127 -1.40 20.83 -19.97
C PHE A 127 -2.48 20.25 -20.89
N LYS A 128 -2.73 18.94 -20.82
CA LYS A 128 -3.81 18.31 -21.58
C LYS A 128 -5.16 18.70 -20.99
N GLU A 129 -6.10 19.01 -21.87
CA GLU A 129 -7.50 19.24 -21.49
C GLU A 129 -8.10 17.99 -20.84
N VAL A 130 -8.83 18.19 -19.74
CA VAL A 130 -9.55 17.14 -19.05
C VAL A 130 -10.95 17.04 -19.67
N TRP A 131 -11.14 16.05 -20.54
CA TRP A 131 -12.45 15.75 -21.11
C TRP A 131 -13.28 14.92 -20.13
N ILE A 132 -14.41 15.45 -19.67
CA ILE A 132 -15.33 14.76 -18.76
C ILE A 132 -16.60 14.41 -19.54
N PRO A 133 -16.97 13.13 -19.67
CA PRO A 133 -18.19 12.75 -20.38
C PRO A 133 -19.46 13.34 -19.73
N GLU A 134 -20.46 13.72 -20.53
CA GLU A 134 -21.71 14.30 -20.02
C GLU A 134 -22.51 13.34 -19.13
N LYS A 135 -22.46 12.04 -19.45
CA LYS A 135 -23.13 10.97 -18.69
C LYS A 135 -22.37 10.56 -17.42
N ALA A 136 -21.18 11.13 -17.19
CA ALA A 136 -20.32 10.71 -16.09
C ALA A 136 -20.74 11.31 -14.74
N GLN A 137 -20.57 10.52 -13.68
CA GLN A 137 -20.67 11.00 -12.30
C GLN A 137 -19.39 11.77 -11.94
N LYS A 138 -19.42 13.10 -12.12
CA LYS A 138 -18.25 14.00 -11.98
C LYS A 138 -17.44 13.79 -10.70
N ALA A 139 -18.12 13.64 -9.55
CA ALA A 139 -17.45 13.47 -8.26
C ALA A 139 -16.59 12.19 -8.22
N VAL A 140 -17.17 11.04 -8.62
CA VAL A 140 -16.49 9.75 -8.58
C VAL A 140 -15.41 9.68 -9.67
N TYR A 141 -15.68 10.25 -10.85
CA TYR A 141 -14.72 10.29 -11.96
C TYR A 141 -13.43 11.02 -11.57
N VAL A 142 -13.52 12.17 -10.90
CA VAL A 142 -12.32 12.92 -10.46
C VAL A 142 -11.64 12.25 -9.26
N LEU A 143 -12.41 11.69 -8.33
CA LEU A 143 -11.87 11.08 -7.11
C LEU A 143 -11.22 9.71 -7.33
N ALA A 144 -11.67 8.93 -8.31
CA ALA A 144 -11.14 7.59 -8.57
C ALA A 144 -9.62 7.53 -8.81
N PRO A 145 -9.02 8.33 -9.72
CA PRO A 145 -7.57 8.32 -9.93
C PRO A 145 -6.80 8.84 -8.71
N VAL A 146 -7.35 9.81 -7.97
CA VAL A 146 -6.76 10.31 -6.72
C VAL A 146 -6.75 9.21 -5.66
N PHE A 147 -7.84 8.45 -5.54
CA PHE A 147 -7.94 7.33 -4.62
C PHE A 147 -6.96 6.21 -4.98
N ALA A 148 -6.79 5.89 -6.26
CA ALA A 148 -5.81 4.90 -6.72
C ALA A 148 -4.38 5.26 -6.28
N LEU A 149 -3.96 6.52 -6.51
CA LEU A 149 -2.63 6.98 -6.11
C LEU A 149 -2.48 7.07 -4.60
N ALA A 150 -3.50 7.59 -3.90
CA ALA A 150 -3.51 7.68 -2.45
C ALA A 150 -3.39 6.30 -1.78
N ALA A 151 -4.09 5.28 -2.31
CA ALA A 151 -3.96 3.91 -1.84
C ALA A 151 -2.54 3.38 -2.06
N ALA A 152 -1.98 3.53 -3.26
CA ALA A 152 -0.62 3.06 -3.56
C ALA A 152 0.44 3.71 -2.65
N LEU A 153 0.32 5.01 -2.39
CA LEU A 153 1.18 5.74 -1.45
C LEU A 153 0.97 5.29 0.00
N PHE A 154 -0.27 5.07 0.42
CA PHE A 154 -0.57 4.58 1.76
C PHE A 154 0.09 3.22 2.02
N PHE A 155 -0.05 2.26 1.09
CA PHE A 155 0.58 0.95 1.26
C PHE A 155 2.10 0.98 1.18
N SER A 156 2.68 1.93 0.43
CA SER A 156 4.14 2.13 0.43
C SER A 156 4.69 2.51 1.81
N PHE A 157 3.88 3.15 2.67
CA PHE A 157 4.27 3.53 4.03
C PHE A 157 4.38 2.35 4.99
N LEU A 158 3.69 1.24 4.69
CA LEU A 158 3.75 0.00 5.48
C LEU A 158 5.01 -0.82 5.21
N LEU A 159 5.76 -0.50 4.15
CA LEU A 159 7.10 -1.04 3.96
C LEU A 159 7.99 -0.54 5.11
N PRO A 160 8.99 -1.32 5.53
CA PRO A 160 9.86 -0.96 6.65
C PRO A 160 10.65 0.35 6.44
N PHE A 161 10.73 0.85 5.21
CA PHE A 161 11.30 2.17 4.89
C PHE A 161 10.38 3.36 5.23
N GLY A 162 9.07 3.14 5.32
CA GLY A 162 8.08 4.17 5.62
C GLY A 162 7.99 4.55 7.10
N GLY A 163 8.65 3.79 7.99
CA GLY A 163 8.67 4.08 9.43
C GLY A 163 7.40 3.68 10.19
N PHE A 164 6.38 3.13 9.51
CA PHE A 164 5.25 2.49 10.16
C PHE A 164 5.55 1.02 10.43
N ARG A 165 5.47 0.63 11.70
CA ARG A 165 5.63 -0.77 12.12
C ARG A 165 4.30 -1.28 12.66
N SER A 166 3.82 -2.37 12.08
CA SER A 166 2.62 -3.07 12.53
C SER A 166 2.90 -4.56 12.52
N SER A 167 2.43 -5.26 13.55
CA SER A 167 2.59 -6.72 13.67
C SER A 167 1.94 -7.51 12.54
N PHE A 168 1.04 -6.90 11.76
CA PHE A 168 0.35 -7.52 10.61
C PHE A 168 0.71 -6.84 9.28
N SER A 169 1.88 -6.21 9.19
CA SER A 169 2.30 -5.43 8.03
C SER A 169 2.21 -6.21 6.71
N ALA A 170 2.56 -7.51 6.69
CA ALA A 170 2.47 -8.35 5.49
C ALA A 170 1.02 -8.54 5.01
N VAL A 171 0.07 -8.73 5.94
CA VAL A 171 -1.36 -8.89 5.60
C VAL A 171 -1.93 -7.59 5.04
N TRP A 172 -1.59 -6.45 5.64
CA TRP A 172 -2.01 -5.16 5.12
C TRP A 172 -1.50 -4.89 3.70
N LEU A 173 -0.28 -5.30 3.36
CA LEU A 173 0.23 -5.16 1.98
C LEU A 173 -0.55 -6.02 0.97
N LEU A 174 -1.11 -7.17 1.37
CA LEU A 174 -1.98 -7.96 0.49
C LEU A 174 -3.29 -7.24 0.14
N LEU A 175 -3.74 -6.30 0.98
CA LEU A 175 -4.91 -5.48 0.68
C LEU A 175 -4.62 -4.42 -0.39
N ALA A 176 -3.35 -4.07 -0.64
CA ALA A 176 -2.98 -3.02 -1.58
C ALA A 176 -3.53 -3.23 -2.99
N GLY A 177 -3.53 -4.49 -3.46
CA GLY A 177 -4.11 -4.87 -4.74
C GLY A 177 -5.60 -4.58 -4.83
N ALA A 178 -6.38 -5.03 -3.85
CA ALA A 178 -7.83 -4.83 -3.82
C ALA A 178 -8.24 -3.36 -3.83
N PHE A 179 -7.52 -2.50 -3.10
CA PHE A 179 -7.80 -1.06 -3.09
C PHE A 179 -7.53 -0.41 -4.45
N ALA A 180 -6.46 -0.82 -5.13
CA ALA A 180 -6.15 -0.33 -6.48
C ALA A 180 -7.20 -0.79 -7.51
N GLU A 181 -7.62 -2.06 -7.45
CA GLU A 181 -8.68 -2.59 -8.32
C GLU A 181 -10.03 -1.89 -8.08
N TYR A 182 -10.37 -1.63 -6.81
CA TYR A 182 -11.58 -0.91 -6.46
C TYR A 182 -11.58 0.51 -7.05
N ALA A 183 -10.44 1.20 -7.01
CA ALA A 183 -10.28 2.52 -7.60
C ALA A 183 -10.57 2.51 -9.12
N VAL A 184 -10.05 1.50 -9.83
CA VAL A 184 -10.28 1.35 -11.27
C VAL A 184 -11.74 1.02 -11.57
N LEU A 185 -12.37 0.12 -10.80
CA LEU A 185 -13.78 -0.25 -11.00
C LEU A 185 -14.72 0.93 -10.72
N ALA A 186 -14.47 1.68 -9.64
CA ALA A 186 -15.22 2.89 -9.32
C ALA A 186 -15.05 3.96 -10.41
N GLY A 187 -13.82 4.13 -10.91
CA GLY A 187 -13.52 5.04 -12.01
C GLY A 187 -14.25 4.67 -13.30
N ALA A 188 -14.35 3.38 -13.61
CA ALA A 188 -15.05 2.88 -14.79
C ALA A 188 -16.57 3.06 -14.72
N TRP A 189 -17.16 2.77 -13.55
CA TRP A 189 -18.59 2.97 -13.32
C TRP A 189 -18.96 4.45 -13.42
N ALA A 190 -18.07 5.34 -12.96
CA ALA A 190 -18.27 6.78 -13.03
C ALA A 190 -18.28 7.34 -14.46
N CYS A 191 -17.63 6.70 -15.44
CA CYS A 191 -17.56 7.17 -16.83
C CYS A 191 -18.92 7.15 -17.55
N GLY A 192 -19.85 6.27 -17.15
CA GLY A 192 -21.15 6.16 -17.81
C GLY A 192 -21.11 5.58 -19.24
N SER A 193 -19.97 5.04 -19.69
CA SER A 193 -19.83 4.33 -20.98
C SER A 193 -19.77 2.82 -20.78
N GLY A 194 -20.47 2.06 -21.64
CA GLY A 194 -20.48 0.60 -21.57
C GLY A 194 -19.09 -0.01 -21.81
N PHE A 195 -18.30 0.59 -22.70
CA PHE A 195 -16.97 0.10 -23.04
C PHE A 195 -15.99 0.19 -21.86
N ALA A 196 -15.97 1.31 -21.14
CA ALA A 196 -15.12 1.45 -19.95
C ALA A 196 -15.54 0.49 -18.84
N PHE A 197 -16.85 0.36 -18.59
CA PHE A 197 -17.36 -0.54 -17.57
C PHE A 197 -17.01 -2.01 -17.86
N PHE A 198 -17.29 -2.51 -19.07
CA PHE A 198 -16.94 -3.89 -19.44
C PHE A 198 -15.42 -4.12 -19.51
N GLY A 199 -14.63 -3.10 -19.87
CA GLY A 199 -13.18 -3.14 -19.80
C GLY A 199 -12.69 -3.35 -18.37
N ALA A 200 -13.20 -2.56 -17.42
CA ALA A 200 -12.85 -2.66 -16.00
C ALA A 200 -13.28 -3.98 -15.37
N VAL A 201 -14.50 -4.44 -15.64
CA VAL A 201 -14.98 -5.73 -15.13
C VAL A 201 -14.07 -6.87 -15.57
N ARG A 202 -13.56 -6.84 -16.82
CA ARG A 202 -12.60 -7.82 -17.31
C ARG A 202 -11.23 -7.70 -16.65
N MET A 203 -10.77 -6.48 -16.37
CA MET A 203 -9.54 -6.26 -15.59
C MET A 203 -9.67 -6.85 -14.19
N THR A 204 -10.73 -6.50 -13.46
CA THR A 204 -10.99 -6.99 -12.11
C THR A 204 -11.20 -8.50 -12.08
N ALA A 205 -11.93 -9.07 -13.04
CA ALA A 205 -12.12 -10.52 -13.13
C ALA A 205 -10.80 -11.30 -13.31
N GLN A 206 -9.78 -10.67 -13.89
CA GLN A 206 -8.46 -11.28 -14.06
C GLN A 206 -7.55 -11.06 -12.85
N ALA A 207 -7.65 -9.92 -12.18
CA ALA A 207 -6.81 -9.57 -11.04
C ALA A 207 -7.28 -10.24 -9.73
N LEU A 208 -8.59 -10.41 -9.53
CA LEU A 208 -9.17 -11.07 -8.35
C LEU A 208 -8.61 -12.48 -8.07
N PRO A 209 -8.53 -13.41 -9.05
CA PRO A 209 -7.91 -14.72 -8.82
C PRO A 209 -6.44 -14.61 -8.46
N ALA A 210 -5.70 -13.68 -9.09
CA ALA A 210 -4.30 -13.47 -8.81
C ALA A 210 -4.08 -12.99 -7.37
N GLN A 211 -4.97 -12.15 -6.83
CA GLN A 211 -4.94 -11.75 -5.44
C GLN A 211 -5.19 -12.92 -4.48
N ALA A 212 -6.18 -13.76 -4.76
CA ALA A 212 -6.44 -14.95 -3.94
C ALA A 212 -5.24 -15.90 -3.94
N ILE A 213 -4.64 -16.16 -5.11
CA ILE A 213 -3.44 -17.00 -5.24
C ILE A 213 -2.26 -16.36 -4.51
N LEU A 214 -2.09 -15.04 -4.58
CA LEU A 214 -1.03 -14.32 -3.87
C LEU A 214 -1.12 -14.55 -2.35
N CYS A 215 -2.32 -14.56 -1.77
CA CYS A 215 -2.51 -14.89 -0.35
C CYS A 215 -1.99 -16.30 -0.01
N PHE A 216 -2.26 -17.30 -0.87
CA PHE A 216 -1.72 -18.66 -0.69
C PHE A 216 -0.22 -18.76 -0.97
N VAL A 217 0.36 -17.90 -1.81
CA VAL A 217 1.81 -17.84 -2.04
C VAL A 217 2.54 -17.23 -0.83
N VAL A 218 1.92 -16.27 -0.15
CA VAL A 218 2.49 -15.61 1.01
C VAL A 218 2.34 -16.46 2.29
N ALA A 219 1.26 -17.21 2.46
CA ALA A 219 1.02 -18.05 3.66
C ALA A 219 2.20 -18.98 4.06
N PRO A 220 2.83 -19.75 3.17
CA PRO A 220 3.97 -20.63 3.47
C PRO A 220 5.17 -19.89 4.05
N VAL A 221 5.40 -18.67 3.56
CA VAL A 221 6.47 -17.79 4.03
C VAL A 221 6.17 -17.32 5.46
N LEU A 222 4.92 -16.98 5.77
CA LEU A 222 4.51 -16.60 7.12
C LEU A 222 4.62 -17.78 8.10
N ILE A 223 4.22 -18.99 7.67
CA ILE A 223 4.35 -20.21 8.47
C ILE A 223 5.83 -20.48 8.77
N SER A 224 6.70 -20.37 7.76
CA SER A 224 8.15 -20.58 7.93
C SER A 224 8.82 -19.53 8.83
N ALA A 225 8.30 -18.30 8.86
CA ALA A 225 8.84 -17.21 9.67
C ALA A 225 8.26 -17.14 11.09
N GLY A 226 7.07 -17.71 11.32
CA GLY A 226 6.36 -17.63 12.61
C GLY A 226 5.75 -16.26 12.93
N SER A 227 5.82 -15.29 12.01
CA SER A 227 5.31 -13.93 12.22
C SER A 227 4.74 -13.32 10.93
N ALA A 228 3.80 -12.38 11.09
CA ALA A 228 3.21 -11.58 10.02
C ALA A 228 3.86 -10.20 9.87
N ASP A 229 4.87 -9.86 10.67
CA ASP A 229 5.63 -8.63 10.50
C ASP A 229 6.78 -8.81 9.50
N ILE A 230 6.81 -7.95 8.47
CA ILE A 230 7.82 -7.95 7.41
C ILE A 230 9.24 -7.82 7.97
N SER A 231 9.42 -7.06 9.05
CA SER A 231 10.73 -6.88 9.66
C SER A 231 11.24 -8.15 10.36
N GLU A 232 10.33 -8.91 10.97
CA GLU A 232 10.63 -10.21 11.59
C GLU A 232 10.82 -11.30 10.54
N ILE A 233 10.03 -11.29 9.46
CA ILE A 233 10.21 -12.22 8.31
C ILE A 233 11.61 -12.07 7.72
N ALA A 234 12.09 -10.84 7.51
CA ALA A 234 13.46 -10.62 7.02
C ALA A 234 14.53 -11.03 8.06
N ALA A 235 14.24 -10.93 9.35
CA ALA A 235 15.15 -11.38 10.40
C ALA A 235 15.24 -12.92 10.46
N ALA A 236 14.15 -13.64 10.16
CA ALA A 236 14.13 -15.11 10.09
C ALA A 236 14.98 -15.66 8.93
N GLN A 237 15.24 -14.85 7.89
CA GLN A 237 16.00 -15.22 6.70
C GLN A 237 17.53 -15.06 6.84
N ARG A 238 18.06 -14.93 8.07
CA ARG A 238 19.51 -14.75 8.29
C ARG A 238 20.35 -15.95 7.88
N ASN A 239 19.84 -17.17 8.08
CA ASN A 239 20.58 -18.40 7.80
C ASN A 239 20.42 -18.84 6.34
N VAL A 240 19.18 -18.94 5.88
CA VAL A 240 18.83 -19.36 4.52
C VAL A 240 17.72 -18.44 4.01
N TRP A 241 17.87 -17.95 2.78
CA TRP A 241 16.84 -17.15 2.12
C TRP A 241 15.67 -18.03 1.71
N PHE A 242 14.43 -17.55 1.90
CA PHE A 242 13.24 -18.35 1.58
C PHE A 242 13.07 -18.65 0.09
N ILE A 243 13.81 -17.97 -0.79
CA ILE A 243 13.90 -18.35 -2.21
C ILE A 243 14.40 -19.78 -2.42
N VAL A 244 15.26 -20.31 -1.53
CA VAL A 244 15.81 -21.67 -1.69
C VAL A 244 14.75 -22.75 -1.42
N PRO A 245 14.08 -22.79 -0.24
CA PRO A 245 13.03 -23.76 0.02
C PRO A 245 11.74 -23.49 -0.79
N HIS A 246 11.44 -22.23 -1.11
CA HIS A 246 10.18 -21.84 -1.75
C HIS A 246 10.36 -21.33 -3.19
N PHE A 247 11.35 -21.85 -3.92
CA PHE A 247 11.64 -21.39 -5.29
C PHE A 247 10.41 -21.43 -6.24
N PRO A 248 9.59 -22.51 -6.26
CA PRO A 248 8.42 -22.54 -7.13
C PRO A 248 7.37 -21.48 -6.77
N LEU A 249 7.24 -21.15 -5.49
CA LEU A 249 6.36 -20.07 -5.02
C LEU A 249 6.89 -18.70 -5.41
N PHE A 250 8.20 -18.50 -5.47
CA PHE A 250 8.77 -17.23 -5.95
C PHE A 250 8.42 -16.99 -7.44
N VAL A 251 8.47 -18.03 -8.27
CA VAL A 251 8.03 -17.92 -9.69
C VAL A 251 6.53 -17.60 -9.75
N LEU A 252 5.71 -18.27 -8.95
CA LEU A 252 4.27 -18.01 -8.90
C LEU A 252 3.96 -16.61 -8.38
N TYR A 253 4.73 -16.12 -7.40
CA TYR A 253 4.66 -14.76 -6.87
C TYR A 253 4.83 -13.72 -7.99
N LEU A 254 5.87 -13.84 -8.81
CA LEU A 254 6.12 -12.93 -9.93
C LEU A 254 4.96 -12.93 -10.94
N MET A 255 4.40 -14.10 -11.24
CA MET A 255 3.23 -14.22 -12.11
C MET A 255 2.00 -13.52 -11.50
N CYS A 256 1.72 -13.74 -10.21
CA CYS A 256 0.61 -13.09 -9.52
C CYS A 256 0.77 -11.57 -9.46
N VAL A 257 1.97 -11.05 -9.16
CA VAL A 257 2.25 -9.60 -9.15
C VAL A 257 2.04 -9.00 -10.54
N SER A 258 2.53 -9.65 -11.59
CA SER A 258 2.32 -9.16 -12.97
C SER A 258 0.83 -9.15 -13.37
N ALA A 259 0.05 -10.14 -12.93
CA ALA A 259 -1.39 -10.18 -13.16
C ALA A 259 -2.14 -9.09 -12.37
N LEU A 260 -1.73 -8.81 -11.13
CA LEU A 260 -2.36 -7.84 -10.24
C LEU A 260 -2.17 -6.39 -10.72
N VAL A 261 -0.99 -6.08 -11.29
CA VAL A 261 -0.72 -4.77 -11.91
C VAL A 261 -1.24 -4.70 -13.36
N VAL A 262 -1.83 -5.79 -13.88
CA VAL A 262 -2.33 -5.87 -15.26
C VAL A 262 -1.25 -5.54 -16.29
N GLN A 263 -0.01 -5.98 -16.03
CA GLN A 263 1.13 -5.82 -16.94
C GLN A 263 1.30 -7.06 -17.81
N SER A 264 2.01 -6.94 -18.94
CA SER A 264 2.29 -8.10 -19.82
C SER A 264 3.08 -9.15 -19.02
N PRO A 265 2.73 -10.44 -19.08
CA PRO A 265 1.88 -11.15 -20.05
C PRO A 265 0.35 -11.08 -19.81
N PHE A 266 -0.09 -10.41 -18.76
CA PHE A 266 -1.48 -10.36 -18.31
C PHE A 266 -2.22 -9.07 -18.71
N ASN A 267 -1.70 -8.33 -19.71
CA ASN A 267 -2.20 -7.03 -20.16
C ASN A 267 -3.42 -7.08 -21.10
N SER A 268 -4.01 -8.27 -21.34
CA SER A 268 -5.12 -8.44 -22.31
C SER A 268 -6.30 -7.47 -22.11
N PRO A 269 -6.70 -7.09 -20.88
CA PRO A 269 -7.79 -6.13 -20.69
C PRO A 269 -7.46 -4.69 -21.09
N LYS A 270 -6.19 -4.29 -21.03
CA LYS A 270 -5.71 -2.92 -21.31
C LYS A 270 -5.11 -2.78 -22.71
N ALA A 271 -4.86 -3.88 -23.40
CA ALA A 271 -4.35 -3.91 -24.77
C ALA A 271 -5.22 -3.08 -25.74
N ALA A 272 -4.55 -2.26 -26.56
CA ALA A 272 -5.19 -1.36 -27.52
C ALA A 272 -6.00 -2.08 -28.61
N ARG A 273 -5.66 -3.33 -28.92
CA ARG A 273 -6.39 -4.17 -29.89
C ARG A 273 -7.70 -4.77 -29.33
N GLY A 274 -7.95 -4.59 -28.03
CA GLY A 274 -9.17 -5.04 -27.34
C GLY A 274 -10.25 -3.96 -27.27
N LEU A 275 -10.90 -3.81 -26.10
CA LEU A 275 -11.94 -2.80 -25.82
C LEU A 275 -11.37 -1.37 -25.70
N ALA A 276 -10.51 -0.96 -26.63
CA ALA A 276 -9.88 0.36 -26.68
C ALA A 276 -9.23 0.80 -25.34
N SER A 277 -8.60 -0.12 -24.59
CA SER A 277 -7.97 0.16 -23.28
C SER A 277 -8.93 0.38 -22.09
N GLY A 278 -10.23 0.15 -22.25
CA GLY A 278 -11.19 0.14 -21.15
C GLY A 278 -11.28 1.48 -20.42
N VAL A 279 -11.00 1.49 -19.11
CA VAL A 279 -11.01 2.72 -18.28
C VAL A 279 -10.04 3.76 -18.83
N TYR A 280 -8.87 3.35 -19.32
CA TYR A 280 -7.84 4.26 -19.80
C TYR A 280 -8.24 5.06 -21.05
N ALA A 281 -9.24 4.60 -21.81
CA ALA A 281 -9.72 5.35 -22.99
C ALA A 281 -10.56 6.58 -22.60
N GLU A 282 -11.32 6.49 -21.51
CA GLU A 282 -12.22 7.57 -21.08
C GLU A 282 -11.52 8.61 -20.19
N TYR A 283 -10.36 8.26 -19.63
CA TYR A 283 -9.58 9.19 -18.82
C TYR A 283 -8.57 9.92 -19.69
N GLY A 284 -8.66 11.26 -19.68
CA GLY A 284 -7.71 12.15 -20.36
C GLY A 284 -6.82 12.91 -19.38
N GLY A 285 -5.72 13.48 -19.91
CA GLY A 285 -4.84 14.40 -19.20
C GLY A 285 -4.30 13.83 -17.89
N ILE A 286 -4.51 14.57 -16.80
CA ILE A 286 -3.99 14.24 -15.47
C ILE A 286 -4.59 12.94 -14.88
N GLY A 287 -5.84 12.60 -15.21
CA GLY A 287 -6.51 11.41 -14.67
C GLY A 287 -5.86 10.11 -15.15
N GLU A 288 -5.54 10.04 -16.45
CA GLU A 288 -4.82 8.92 -17.06
C GLU A 288 -3.42 8.73 -16.43
N GLU A 289 -2.72 9.85 -16.22
CA GLU A 289 -1.37 9.85 -15.67
C GLU A 289 -1.33 9.40 -14.20
N LEU A 290 -2.34 9.80 -13.40
CA LEU A 290 -2.48 9.35 -12.02
C LEU A 290 -2.68 7.84 -11.92
N PHE A 291 -3.52 7.23 -12.77
CA PHE A 291 -3.69 5.77 -12.78
C PHE A 291 -2.41 5.05 -13.19
N LYS A 292 -1.73 5.49 -14.25
CA LYS A 292 -0.43 4.92 -14.64
C LYS A 292 0.60 5.04 -13.51
N THR A 293 0.57 6.14 -12.75
CA THR A 293 1.52 6.38 -11.66
C THR A 293 1.22 5.46 -10.49
N ALA A 294 -0.05 5.32 -10.13
CA ALA A 294 -0.52 4.39 -9.12
C ALA A 294 -0.12 2.93 -9.44
N GLU A 295 -0.30 2.47 -10.68
CA GLU A 295 0.14 1.14 -11.12
C GLU A 295 1.66 0.93 -10.94
N THR A 296 2.47 1.92 -11.33
CA THR A 296 3.93 1.82 -11.20
C THR A 296 4.42 1.87 -9.75
N VAL A 297 3.75 2.66 -8.89
CA VAL A 297 4.01 2.66 -7.45
C VAL A 297 3.63 1.30 -6.86
N LEU A 298 2.46 0.76 -7.22
CA LEU A 298 2.00 -0.54 -6.75
C LEU A 298 2.94 -1.68 -7.18
N ALA A 299 3.42 -1.68 -8.43
CA ALA A 299 4.43 -2.62 -8.91
C ALA A 299 5.72 -2.54 -8.09
N THR A 300 6.14 -1.32 -7.73
CA THR A 300 7.33 -1.11 -6.90
C THR A 300 7.10 -1.61 -5.47
N VAL A 301 5.92 -1.36 -4.89
CA VAL A 301 5.55 -1.85 -3.55
C VAL A 301 5.57 -3.38 -3.50
N PHE A 302 4.98 -4.05 -4.49
CA PHE A 302 5.05 -5.51 -4.58
C PHE A 302 6.47 -6.01 -4.86
N ALA A 303 7.27 -5.34 -5.69
CA ALA A 303 8.66 -5.74 -5.89
C ALA A 303 9.48 -5.68 -4.57
N VAL A 304 9.30 -4.61 -3.78
CA VAL A 304 9.91 -4.52 -2.45
C VAL A 304 9.36 -5.61 -1.53
N PHE A 305 8.06 -5.84 -1.51
CA PHE A 305 7.44 -6.89 -0.71
C PHE A 305 8.03 -8.28 -1.02
N GLY A 306 8.23 -8.61 -2.31
CA GLY A 306 8.86 -9.86 -2.73
C GLY A 306 10.31 -10.01 -2.25
N VAL A 307 11.08 -8.90 -2.19
CA VAL A 307 12.45 -8.92 -1.64
C VAL A 307 12.45 -9.25 -0.15
N TYR A 308 11.51 -8.70 0.62
CA TYR A 308 11.38 -9.03 2.04
C TYR A 308 10.82 -10.43 2.28
N LEU A 309 9.96 -10.94 1.40
CA LEU A 309 9.40 -12.29 1.53
C LEU A 309 10.38 -13.40 1.14
N PHE A 310 11.24 -13.21 0.13
CA PHE A 310 12.04 -14.30 -0.44
C PHE A 310 13.56 -14.08 -0.40
N LEU A 311 14.04 -12.83 -0.45
CA LEU A 311 15.46 -12.50 -0.68
C LEU A 311 16.20 -11.98 0.56
N GLY A 312 15.71 -12.17 1.79
CA GLY A 312 16.45 -11.76 2.99
C GLY A 312 16.31 -10.28 3.36
N GLY A 313 15.38 -9.54 2.73
CA GLY A 313 15.20 -8.11 2.97
C GLY A 313 16.38 -7.24 2.55
N ALA A 314 16.40 -6.00 3.04
CA ALA A 314 17.34 -4.98 2.60
C ALA A 314 18.79 -5.25 3.05
N GLY A 315 19.01 -5.63 4.32
CA GLY A 315 20.35 -5.75 4.93
C GLY A 315 21.05 -4.39 5.03
N SER A 316 21.43 -3.82 3.89
CA SER A 316 21.86 -2.43 3.70
C SER A 316 20.95 -1.73 2.68
N PHE A 317 20.97 -0.39 2.64
CA PHE A 317 20.18 0.35 1.64
C PHE A 317 20.56 -0.02 0.20
N VAL A 318 21.86 -0.21 -0.06
CA VAL A 318 22.38 -0.60 -1.39
C VAL A 318 21.95 -2.02 -1.76
N SER A 319 22.04 -2.96 -0.83
CA SER A 319 21.59 -4.35 -1.07
C SER A 319 20.08 -4.41 -1.32
N GLY A 320 19.29 -3.68 -0.53
CA GLY A 320 17.84 -3.60 -0.71
C GLY A 320 17.46 -3.06 -2.09
N THR A 321 18.04 -1.92 -2.48
CA THR A 321 17.76 -1.31 -3.78
C THR A 321 18.21 -2.19 -4.95
N LEU A 322 19.37 -2.86 -4.84
CA LEU A 322 19.84 -3.79 -5.88
C LEU A 322 18.91 -5.01 -6.03
N LYS A 323 18.47 -5.60 -4.91
CA LYS A 323 17.52 -6.73 -4.93
C LYS A 323 16.17 -6.31 -5.49
N THR A 324 15.66 -5.14 -5.11
CA THR A 324 14.40 -4.61 -5.67
C THR A 324 14.56 -4.34 -7.16
N ALA A 325 15.68 -3.77 -7.59
CA ALA A 325 16.00 -3.58 -9.01
C ALA A 325 16.09 -4.91 -9.75
N ALA A 326 16.62 -5.97 -9.14
CA ALA A 326 16.66 -7.31 -9.73
C ALA A 326 15.25 -7.90 -9.90
N VAL A 327 14.37 -7.76 -8.91
CA VAL A 327 12.96 -8.22 -9.02
C VAL A 327 12.22 -7.41 -10.09
N LEU A 328 12.38 -6.08 -10.12
CA LEU A 328 11.81 -5.23 -11.16
C LEU A 328 12.37 -5.54 -12.54
N PHE A 329 13.66 -5.87 -12.64
CA PHE A 329 14.28 -6.33 -13.87
C PHE A 329 13.62 -7.61 -14.37
N VAL A 330 13.42 -8.61 -13.51
CA VAL A 330 12.72 -9.85 -13.90
C VAL A 330 11.28 -9.59 -14.32
N LEU A 331 10.52 -8.76 -13.57
CA LEU A 331 9.16 -8.38 -13.96
C LEU A 331 9.12 -7.67 -15.33
N THR A 332 10.10 -6.81 -15.60
CA THR A 332 10.22 -6.11 -16.89
C THR A 332 10.68 -7.03 -18.02
N LEU A 333 11.56 -8.01 -17.73
CA LEU A 333 11.95 -9.04 -18.68
C LEU A 333 10.74 -9.90 -19.09
N MET A 334 9.90 -10.27 -18.12
CA MET A 334 8.64 -10.97 -18.38
C MET A 334 7.76 -10.14 -19.31
N GLN A 335 7.65 -8.83 -19.05
CA GLN A 335 6.88 -7.91 -19.88
C GLN A 335 7.41 -7.80 -21.33
N GLY A 336 8.73 -7.82 -21.53
CA GLY A 336 9.34 -7.69 -22.85
C GLY A 336 9.42 -8.99 -23.65
N SER A 337 9.50 -10.14 -22.97
CA SER A 337 9.81 -11.43 -23.59
C SER A 337 8.57 -12.32 -23.78
N LEU A 338 7.58 -12.20 -22.90
CA LEU A 338 6.38 -13.05 -22.94
C LEU A 338 5.28 -12.39 -23.76
N SER A 339 4.56 -13.20 -24.55
CA SER A 339 3.38 -12.75 -25.28
C SER A 339 2.17 -12.59 -24.36
N ASP A 340 1.32 -11.61 -24.65
CA ASP A 340 0.07 -11.42 -23.92
C ASP A 340 -0.84 -12.65 -23.97
N LEU A 341 -1.29 -13.09 -22.79
CA LEU A 341 -2.25 -14.19 -22.61
C LEU A 341 -3.68 -13.66 -22.71
N LYS A 342 -4.55 -14.40 -23.41
CA LYS A 342 -5.99 -14.11 -23.41
C LYS A 342 -6.54 -14.18 -21.98
N ALA A 343 -7.35 -13.19 -21.59
CA ALA A 343 -7.94 -13.11 -20.24
C ALA A 343 -8.64 -14.40 -19.78
N SER A 344 -9.38 -15.08 -20.67
CA SER A 344 -10.04 -16.36 -20.35
C SER A 344 -9.06 -17.49 -20.03
N ARG A 345 -7.89 -17.52 -20.71
CA ARG A 345 -6.84 -18.51 -20.44
C ARG A 345 -6.11 -18.19 -19.15
N ALA A 346 -5.83 -16.90 -18.88
CA ALA A 346 -5.23 -16.45 -17.64
C ALA A 346 -6.08 -16.85 -16.42
N MET A 347 -7.39 -16.61 -16.48
CA MET A 347 -8.32 -17.00 -15.41
C MET A 347 -8.37 -18.51 -15.20
N ARG A 348 -8.46 -19.30 -16.28
CA ARG A 348 -8.43 -20.76 -16.20
C ARG A 348 -7.13 -21.25 -15.54
N LEU A 349 -5.97 -20.78 -16.01
CA LEU A 349 -4.67 -21.14 -15.44
C LEU A 349 -4.58 -20.81 -13.94
N GLY A 350 -5.15 -19.68 -13.53
CA GLY A 350 -5.28 -19.30 -12.13
C GLY A 350 -5.99 -20.35 -11.28
N PHE A 351 -7.23 -20.68 -11.65
CA PHE A 351 -8.06 -21.60 -10.85
C PHE A 351 -7.68 -23.08 -11.00
N THR A 352 -7.28 -23.53 -12.19
CA THR A 352 -7.06 -24.96 -12.43
C THR A 352 -5.66 -25.43 -12.09
N ALA A 353 -4.65 -24.57 -12.17
CA ALA A 353 -3.25 -24.95 -11.97
C ALA A 353 -2.60 -24.20 -10.81
N ALA A 354 -2.64 -22.86 -10.83
CA ALA A 354 -1.90 -22.05 -9.86
C ALA A 354 -2.47 -22.15 -8.43
N LEU A 355 -3.79 -22.07 -8.27
CA LEU A 355 -4.45 -22.14 -6.97
C LEU A 355 -4.26 -23.50 -6.27
N PRO A 356 -4.55 -24.66 -6.89
CA PRO A 356 -4.33 -25.96 -6.24
C PRO A 356 -2.84 -26.20 -5.95
N PHE A 357 -1.94 -25.74 -6.83
CA PHE A 357 -0.50 -25.82 -6.58
C PHE A 357 -0.09 -25.01 -5.35
N ALA A 358 -0.53 -23.75 -5.23
CA ALA A 358 -0.22 -22.90 -4.08
C ALA A 358 -0.78 -23.50 -2.78
N ALA A 359 -2.02 -23.98 -2.80
CA ALA A 359 -2.64 -24.62 -1.64
C ALA A 359 -1.93 -25.91 -1.24
N ALA A 360 -1.59 -26.78 -2.19
CA ALA A 360 -0.81 -27.99 -1.92
C ALA A 360 0.55 -27.67 -1.30
N TRP A 361 1.22 -26.63 -1.81
CA TRP A 361 2.49 -26.17 -1.24
C TRP A 361 2.31 -25.65 0.19
N THR A 362 1.23 -24.89 0.48
CA THR A 362 0.95 -24.42 1.83
C THR A 362 0.78 -25.55 2.84
N ILE A 363 0.06 -26.61 2.45
CA ILE A 363 -0.16 -27.78 3.30
C ILE A 363 1.15 -28.53 3.49
N ALA A 364 1.95 -28.70 2.43
CA ALA A 364 3.26 -29.33 2.51
C ALA A 364 4.19 -28.58 3.47
N THR A 365 4.26 -27.25 3.38
CA THR A 365 5.10 -26.45 4.28
C THR A 365 4.63 -26.52 5.73
N ALA A 366 3.31 -26.52 5.96
CA ALA A 366 2.76 -26.68 7.30
C ALA A 366 3.10 -28.06 7.88
N ALA A 367 2.99 -29.13 7.09
CA ALA A 367 3.33 -30.49 7.51
C ALA A 367 4.82 -30.62 7.86
N VAL A 368 5.70 -30.02 7.05
CA VAL A 368 7.16 -30.03 7.30
C VAL A 368 7.49 -29.30 8.60
N VAL A 369 6.94 -28.10 8.82
CA VAL A 369 7.18 -27.33 10.06
C VAL A 369 6.66 -28.10 11.27
N LEU A 370 5.45 -28.65 11.21
CA LEU A 370 4.91 -29.47 12.30
C LEU A 370 5.73 -30.73 12.60
N PHE A 371 6.34 -31.34 11.57
CA PHE A 371 7.21 -32.50 11.77
C PHE A 371 8.51 -32.14 12.50
N PHE A 372 9.08 -30.97 12.21
CA PHE A 372 10.29 -30.49 12.88
C PHE A 372 10.01 -29.93 14.29
N ASP A 373 8.89 -29.23 14.49
CA ASP A 373 8.50 -28.69 15.79
C ASP A 373 7.92 -29.77 16.73
N GLY A 374 7.24 -30.79 16.19
CA GLY A 374 6.68 -31.91 16.95
C GLY A 374 7.69 -32.98 17.38
N GLY A 375 8.97 -32.81 17.01
CA GLY A 375 10.08 -33.67 17.42
C GLY A 375 10.97 -33.10 18.54
N ALA A 376 10.60 -31.94 19.11
CA ALA A 376 11.34 -31.25 20.19
C ALA A 376 10.72 -31.48 21.57
#